data_AF-A0AAU8DPA1-F1
#
_entry.id   AF-A0AAU8DPA1-F1
#
_cell.length_a   1.000
_cell.length_b   1.000
_cell.length_c   1.000
_cell.angle_alpha   90.00
_cell.angle_beta   90.00
_cell.angle_gamma   90.00
#
_symmetry.space_group_name_H-M   'P 1'
#
loop_
_entity.id
_entity.type
_entity.pdbx_description
1 polymer ?
#
loop_
_entity_poly.entity_id
_entity_poly.type
_entity_poly.pdbx_seq_one_letter_code
_entity_poly.pdbx_strand_id
1 'polypeptide(L)'
;MSTLLRARDLAKLPVVTYGGEDVAQLKDIVYAGNGGQITAFTLAGRSLFSGPLKVALAWSRVVGLGPDAVIVETQEHFAPLDAILASDGVEGGGSGHGDVLGSQVLTDTGTAIGVVSDVIIGVTAPGGLADVVGYEIKPAESLGRGEQPLLIPLPDTMSASGQHLVVPEAATGYLTDDLNAFGAAVDAFRTQIGNNR
;
A
#
# COMPACT_ATOMS: atom_id res chain seq x y z
N MET A 1 0.50 16.49 6.86
CA MET A 1 0.34 15.22 7.60
C MET A 1 -0.34 14.25 6.67
N SER A 2 0.29 13.10 6.42
CA SER A 2 -0.32 12.01 5.68
C SER A 2 -1.12 11.13 6.64
N THR A 3 -2.33 10.74 6.25
CA THR A 3 -3.06 9.65 6.91
C THR A 3 -2.38 8.34 6.56
N LEU A 4 -2.06 7.55 7.58
CA LEU A 4 -1.47 6.22 7.42
C LEU A 4 -2.55 5.16 7.50
N LEU A 5 -2.55 4.25 6.53
CA LEU A 5 -3.55 3.19 6.41
C LEU A 5 -2.84 1.88 6.09
N ARG A 6 -3.40 0.78 6.60
CA ARG A 6 -3.01 -0.57 6.19
C ARG A 6 -3.76 -0.93 4.90
N ALA A 7 -3.08 -1.55 3.95
CA ALA A 7 -3.72 -2.00 2.72
C ALA A 7 -4.85 -3.00 3.01
N ARG A 8 -4.68 -3.88 4.00
CA ARG A 8 -5.74 -4.83 4.41
C ARG A 8 -7.02 -4.15 4.92
N ASP A 9 -6.90 -2.95 5.50
CA ASP A 9 -8.04 -2.21 6.05
C ASP A 9 -8.82 -1.52 4.93
N LEU A 10 -8.18 -1.30 3.77
CA LEU A 10 -8.83 -0.80 2.55
C LEU A 10 -9.53 -1.92 1.78
N ALA A 11 -8.93 -3.10 1.75
CA ALA A 11 -9.55 -4.27 1.17
C ALA A 11 -10.88 -4.54 1.89
N LYS A 12 -11.94 -4.74 1.11
CA LYS A 12 -13.33 -4.93 1.56
C LYS A 12 -14.11 -3.67 1.95
N LEU A 13 -13.52 -2.48 1.88
CA LEU A 13 -14.32 -1.27 2.07
C LEU A 13 -15.36 -1.11 0.93
N PRO A 14 -16.62 -0.78 1.26
CA PRO A 14 -17.61 -0.42 0.26
C PRO A 14 -17.20 0.86 -0.45
N VAL A 15 -17.50 0.93 -1.74
CA VAL A 15 -17.38 2.13 -2.56
C VAL A 15 -18.77 2.76 -2.64
N VAL A 16 -18.90 3.98 -2.14
CA VAL A 16 -20.17 4.70 -2.06
C VAL A 16 -20.15 5.97 -2.91
N THR A 17 -21.27 6.30 -3.54
CA THR A 17 -21.44 7.58 -4.24
C THR A 17 -21.83 8.70 -3.28
N TYR A 18 -21.81 9.96 -3.72
CA TYR A 18 -22.39 11.07 -2.95
C TYR A 18 -23.88 10.91 -2.64
N GLY A 19 -24.60 10.13 -3.44
CA GLY A 19 -25.99 9.76 -3.17
C GLY A 19 -26.15 8.75 -2.02
N GLY A 20 -25.04 8.23 -1.47
CA GLY A 20 -25.04 7.18 -0.46
C GLY A 20 -25.26 5.77 -1.03
N GLU A 21 -25.20 5.63 -2.36
CA GLU A 21 -25.36 4.33 -3.02
C GLU A 21 -24.07 3.52 -2.89
N ASP A 22 -24.16 2.34 -2.32
CA ASP A 22 -23.07 1.36 -2.33
C ASP A 22 -23.03 0.65 -3.69
N VAL A 23 -21.98 0.93 -4.46
CA VAL A 23 -21.86 0.57 -5.88
C VAL A 23 -20.86 -0.56 -6.14
N ALA A 24 -19.90 -0.77 -5.25
CA ALA A 24 -18.87 -1.81 -5.38
C ALA A 24 -18.15 -2.04 -4.05
N GLN A 25 -17.21 -2.97 -4.03
CA GLN A 25 -16.30 -3.19 -2.91
C GLN A 25 -14.85 -3.11 -3.40
N LEU A 26 -13.96 -2.51 -2.62
CA LEU A 26 -12.53 -2.58 -2.89
C LEU A 26 -12.04 -4.02 -2.74
N LYS A 27 -11.37 -4.51 -3.78
CA LYS A 27 -10.78 -5.85 -3.79
C LYS A 27 -9.28 -5.78 -3.51
N ASP A 28 -8.56 -4.97 -4.28
CA ASP A 28 -7.10 -4.91 -4.24
C ASP A 28 -6.58 -3.54 -4.71
N ILE A 29 -5.32 -3.26 -4.43
CA ILE A 29 -4.63 -2.01 -4.72
C ILE A 29 -3.68 -2.22 -5.90
N VAL A 30 -3.70 -1.27 -6.84
CA VAL A 30 -2.83 -1.27 -8.01
C VAL A 30 -1.77 -0.20 -7.82
N TYR A 31 -0.51 -0.64 -7.87
CA TYR A 31 0.66 0.22 -7.74
C TYR A 31 1.24 0.56 -9.12
N ALA A 32 1.83 1.74 -9.24
CA ALA A 32 2.60 2.16 -10.41
C ALA A 32 3.85 1.28 -10.55
N GLY A 33 4.28 1.06 -11.81
CA GLY A 33 5.44 0.21 -12.12
C GLY A 33 6.77 0.71 -11.55
N ASN A 34 6.85 1.97 -11.12
CA ASN A 34 8.01 2.58 -10.48
C ASN A 34 8.07 2.38 -8.95
N GLY A 35 7.16 1.60 -8.36
CA GLY A 35 7.41 0.92 -7.09
C GLY A 35 6.94 1.61 -5.81
N GLY A 36 5.86 2.40 -5.85
CA GLY A 36 5.25 2.89 -4.61
C GLY A 36 3.91 3.60 -4.77
N GLN A 37 3.74 4.38 -5.84
CA GLN A 37 2.54 5.19 -6.00
C GLN A 37 1.30 4.31 -6.26
N ILE A 38 0.19 4.63 -5.61
CA ILE A 38 -1.10 3.99 -5.89
C ILE A 38 -1.75 4.66 -7.08
N THR A 39 -2.11 3.87 -8.10
CA THR A 39 -2.75 4.35 -9.32
C THR A 39 -4.25 4.05 -9.33
N ALA A 40 -4.64 2.87 -8.85
CA ALA A 40 -6.03 2.44 -8.88
C ALA A 40 -6.37 1.41 -7.80
N PHE A 41 -7.66 1.12 -7.67
CA PHE A 41 -8.18 -0.03 -6.95
C PHE A 41 -8.90 -0.97 -7.91
N THR A 42 -8.71 -2.26 -7.76
CA THR A 42 -9.59 -3.25 -8.38
C THR A 42 -10.84 -3.44 -7.55
N LEU A 43 -11.97 -3.68 -8.21
CA LEU A 43 -13.28 -3.75 -7.57
C LEU A 43 -13.84 -5.17 -7.58
N ALA A 44 -14.61 -5.50 -6.56
CA ALA A 44 -15.47 -6.68 -6.48
C ALA A 44 -16.93 -6.27 -6.46
N GLY A 45 -17.81 -7.17 -6.93
CA GLY A 45 -19.24 -6.95 -6.80
C GLY A 45 -19.71 -7.20 -5.37
N ARG A 46 -20.92 -6.74 -5.06
CA ARG A 46 -21.43 -6.63 -3.68
C ARG A 46 -21.94 -7.94 -3.07
N SER A 47 -22.33 -8.92 -3.87
CA SER A 47 -22.95 -10.14 -3.34
C SER A 47 -21.89 -11.13 -2.84
N LEU A 48 -22.23 -11.97 -1.87
CA LEU A 48 -21.37 -13.05 -1.35
C LEU A 48 -20.83 -14.01 -2.44
N PHE A 49 -21.44 -14.01 -3.63
CA PHE A 49 -21.03 -14.77 -4.81
C PHE A 49 -20.60 -13.89 -6.00
N SER A 50 -20.58 -12.57 -5.81
CA SER A 50 -20.10 -11.65 -6.84
C SER A 50 -18.59 -11.75 -6.91
N GLY A 51 -18.11 -12.29 -8.03
CA GLY A 51 -16.68 -12.32 -8.32
C GLY A 51 -16.09 -10.92 -8.57
N PRO A 52 -14.78 -10.87 -8.84
CA PRO A 52 -14.10 -9.64 -9.22
C PRO A 52 -14.81 -8.97 -10.40
N LEU A 53 -15.00 -7.65 -10.30
CA LEU A 53 -15.44 -6.87 -11.44
C LEU A 53 -14.27 -6.71 -12.41
N LYS A 54 -14.56 -6.62 -13.70
CA LYS A 54 -13.56 -6.30 -14.74
C LYS A 54 -13.30 -4.79 -14.85
N VAL A 55 -13.64 -4.04 -13.80
CA VAL A 55 -13.46 -2.60 -13.71
C VAL A 55 -12.64 -2.27 -12.47
N ALA A 56 -11.99 -1.12 -12.54
CA ALA A 56 -11.18 -0.53 -11.50
C ALA A 56 -11.59 0.92 -11.29
N LEU A 57 -11.17 1.46 -10.15
CA LEU A 57 -11.36 2.85 -9.75
C LEU A 57 -9.99 3.52 -9.69
N ALA A 58 -9.76 4.52 -10.53
CA ALA A 58 -8.53 5.32 -10.45
C ALA A 58 -8.48 6.07 -9.11
N TRP A 59 -7.30 6.13 -8.49
CA TRP A 59 -7.08 6.81 -7.21
C TRP A 59 -7.49 8.29 -7.28
N SER A 60 -7.22 8.95 -8.41
CA SER A 60 -7.60 10.34 -8.68
C SER A 60 -9.12 10.60 -8.65
N ARG A 61 -9.94 9.55 -8.68
CA ARG A 61 -11.42 9.63 -8.62
C ARG A 61 -11.97 9.38 -7.22
N VAL A 62 -11.12 9.07 -6.24
CA VAL A 62 -11.50 8.95 -4.83
C VAL A 62 -11.55 10.33 -4.21
N VAL A 63 -12.75 10.73 -3.78
CA VAL A 63 -13.01 12.05 -3.18
C VAL A 63 -13.07 11.99 -1.65
N GLY A 64 -13.22 10.79 -1.09
CA GLY A 64 -13.18 10.57 0.35
C GLY A 64 -12.69 9.17 0.69
N LEU A 65 -11.89 9.07 1.75
CA LEU A 65 -11.40 7.80 2.28
C LEU A 65 -11.61 7.81 3.79
N GLY A 66 -12.53 6.98 4.25
CA GLY A 66 -12.87 6.82 5.66
C GLY A 66 -12.59 5.41 6.16
N PRO A 67 -12.77 5.18 7.48
CA PRO A 67 -12.59 3.86 8.09
C PRO A 67 -13.62 2.83 7.60
N ASP A 68 -14.81 3.29 7.18
CA ASP A 68 -15.93 2.42 6.83
C ASP A 68 -16.28 2.40 5.34
N ALA A 69 -15.75 3.34 4.53
CA ALA A 69 -16.10 3.46 3.12
C ALA A 69 -15.09 4.30 2.32
N VAL A 70 -15.07 4.06 1.01
CA VAL A 70 -14.43 4.91 0.01
C VAL A 70 -15.52 5.66 -0.75
N ILE A 71 -15.41 6.98 -0.83
CA ILE A 71 -16.40 7.85 -1.47
C ILE A 71 -15.89 8.23 -2.86
N VAL A 72 -16.78 8.08 -3.84
CA VAL A 72 -16.63 8.55 -5.23
C VAL A 72 -17.77 9.49 -5.58
N GLU A 73 -17.58 10.35 -6.58
CA GLU A 73 -18.66 11.21 -7.07
C GLU A 73 -19.77 10.39 -7.73
N THR A 74 -19.39 9.48 -8.63
CA THR A 74 -20.31 8.64 -9.43
C THR A 74 -19.69 7.31 -9.83
N GLN A 75 -20.52 6.30 -10.05
CA GLN A 75 -20.11 4.98 -10.56
C GLN A 75 -19.53 5.06 -11.99
N GLU A 76 -19.85 6.12 -12.75
CA GLU A 76 -19.33 6.32 -14.11
C GLU A 76 -17.81 6.49 -14.17
N HIS A 77 -17.16 6.66 -13.03
CA HIS A 77 -15.70 6.71 -12.92
C HIS A 77 -15.03 5.33 -12.96
N PHE A 78 -15.80 4.26 -12.94
CA PHE A 78 -15.27 2.91 -13.09
C PHE A 78 -14.88 2.66 -14.54
N ALA A 79 -13.65 2.22 -14.74
CA ALA A 79 -13.12 1.93 -16.06
C ALA A 79 -12.40 0.58 -16.07
N PRO A 80 -12.27 -0.07 -17.24
CA PRO A 80 -11.38 -1.20 -17.39
C PRO A 80 -9.97 -0.88 -16.87
N LEU A 81 -9.35 -1.82 -16.16
CA LEU A 81 -8.06 -1.60 -15.51
C LEU A 81 -6.96 -1.22 -16.52
N ASP A 82 -6.95 -1.87 -17.68
CA ASP A 82 -6.07 -1.58 -18.80
C ASP A 82 -6.21 -0.14 -19.31
N ALA A 83 -7.43 0.40 -19.36
CA ALA A 83 -7.66 1.79 -19.75
C ALA A 83 -7.09 2.79 -18.71
N ILE A 84 -7.20 2.47 -17.41
CA ILE A 84 -6.61 3.30 -16.35
C ILE A 84 -5.08 3.28 -16.42
N LEU A 85 -4.50 2.08 -16.54
CA LEU A 85 -3.04 1.93 -16.62
C LEU A 85 -2.46 2.64 -17.85
N ALA A 86 -3.12 2.53 -19.00
CA ALA A 86 -2.72 3.25 -20.21
C ALA A 86 -2.77 4.78 -20.05
N SER A 87 -3.75 5.30 -19.28
CA SER A 87 -3.92 6.73 -19.06
C SER A 87 -2.87 7.32 -18.11
N ASP A 88 -2.44 6.54 -17.11
CA ASP A 88 -1.38 6.91 -16.16
C ASP A 88 0.04 6.65 -16.73
N GLY A 89 0.17 6.27 -18.00
CA GLY A 89 1.47 5.96 -18.62
C GLY A 89 2.15 4.72 -18.03
N VAL A 90 1.37 3.83 -17.40
CA VAL A 90 1.82 2.57 -16.85
C VAL A 90 1.68 1.50 -17.94
N GLU A 91 2.80 1.12 -18.57
CA GLU A 91 2.79 0.01 -19.53
C GLU A 91 2.34 -1.28 -18.85
N GLY A 92 1.28 -1.89 -19.39
CA GLY A 92 0.89 -3.29 -19.19
C GLY A 92 0.87 -3.78 -17.74
N GLY A 93 -0.32 -3.84 -17.14
CA GLY A 93 -0.57 -4.44 -15.84
C GLY A 93 -0.07 -5.87 -15.72
N GLY A 94 1.19 -6.03 -15.32
CA GLY A 94 1.57 -7.11 -14.45
C GLY A 94 1.21 -6.71 -13.04
N SER A 95 0.69 -7.64 -12.24
CA SER A 95 0.83 -7.64 -10.78
C SER A 95 2.32 -7.77 -10.38
N GLY A 96 3.18 -6.99 -11.03
CA GLY A 96 4.57 -7.29 -11.35
C GLY A 96 5.58 -6.50 -10.55
N HIS A 97 5.16 -5.56 -9.71
CA HIS A 97 5.82 -5.42 -8.42
C HIS A 97 5.26 -6.56 -7.56
N GLY A 98 5.90 -7.72 -7.74
CA GLY A 98 5.45 -9.02 -7.25
C GLY A 98 5.03 -8.96 -5.81
N ASP A 99 3.94 -9.67 -5.51
CA ASP A 99 3.38 -9.91 -4.19
C ASP A 99 4.44 -9.84 -3.08
N VAL A 100 4.64 -8.65 -2.52
CA VAL A 100 5.65 -8.42 -1.48
C VAL A 100 5.18 -9.09 -0.18
N LEU A 101 3.88 -9.38 -0.07
CA LEU A 101 3.33 -10.14 1.04
C LEU A 101 3.97 -11.53 1.08
N GLY A 102 4.38 -11.94 2.28
CA GLY A 102 5.10 -13.19 2.49
C GLY A 102 6.59 -13.13 2.11
N SER A 103 7.09 -12.03 1.54
CA SER A 103 8.52 -11.86 1.28
C SER A 103 9.29 -11.72 2.59
N GLN A 104 10.46 -12.35 2.66
CA GLN A 104 11.33 -12.23 3.81
C GLN A 104 12.08 -10.89 3.75
N VAL A 105 12.06 -10.15 4.86
CA VAL A 105 12.76 -8.88 5.00
C VAL A 105 14.16 -9.12 5.56
N LEU A 106 15.16 -8.72 4.79
CA LEU A 106 16.58 -8.83 5.12
C LEU A 106 17.20 -7.44 5.14
N THR A 107 18.14 -7.19 6.04
CA THR A 107 19.02 -6.02 5.93
C THR A 107 20.03 -6.21 4.80
N ASP A 108 20.62 -5.12 4.32
CA ASP A 108 21.75 -5.12 3.40
C ASP A 108 23.01 -5.79 3.96
N THR A 109 23.07 -6.01 5.29
CA THR A 109 24.09 -6.83 5.96
C THR A 109 23.73 -8.32 6.02
N GLY A 110 22.51 -8.71 5.60
CA GLY A 110 22.02 -10.08 5.56
C GLY A 110 21.29 -10.54 6.83
N THR A 111 20.99 -9.65 7.77
CA THR A 111 20.21 -9.97 8.98
C THR A 111 18.73 -10.11 8.64
N ALA A 112 18.09 -11.22 9.02
CA ALA A 112 16.65 -11.38 8.87
C ALA A 112 15.87 -10.58 9.92
N ILE A 113 14.99 -9.69 9.47
CA ILE A 113 14.14 -8.87 10.34
C ILE A 113 12.76 -9.53 10.53
N GLY A 114 12.22 -10.14 9.48
CA GLY A 114 10.87 -10.69 9.54
C GLY A 114 10.31 -11.08 8.17
N VAL A 115 8.98 -11.19 8.10
CA VAL A 115 8.24 -11.49 6.88
C VAL A 115 7.15 -10.47 6.70
N VAL A 116 7.01 -9.90 5.50
CA VAL A 116 5.96 -8.91 5.20
C VAL A 116 4.58 -9.54 5.35
N SER A 117 3.75 -8.94 6.19
CA SER A 117 2.35 -9.31 6.37
C SER A 117 1.39 -8.33 5.76
N ASP A 118 1.80 -7.07 5.53
CA ASP A 118 0.93 -6.02 4.96
C ASP A 118 1.72 -4.82 4.46
N VAL A 119 1.03 -3.95 3.71
CA VAL A 119 1.58 -2.72 3.12
C VAL A 119 1.00 -1.51 3.85
N ILE A 120 1.86 -0.53 4.17
CA ILE A 120 1.46 0.73 4.79
C ILE A 120 1.45 1.84 3.75
N ILE A 121 0.31 2.51 3.66
CA ILE A 121 0.01 3.52 2.66
C ILE A 121 -0.07 4.88 3.36
N GLY A 122 0.66 5.85 2.83
CA GLY A 122 0.54 7.25 3.20
C GLY A 122 -0.33 7.99 2.20
N VAL A 123 -1.43 8.56 2.66
CA VAL A 123 -2.34 9.40 1.86
C VAL A 123 -2.22 10.85 2.34
N THR A 124 -1.80 11.75 1.47
CA THR A 124 -1.68 13.18 1.83
C THR A 124 -3.06 13.85 1.92
N ALA A 125 -3.96 13.52 0.99
CA ALA A 125 -5.35 13.92 0.95
C ALA A 125 -6.14 12.96 0.02
N PRO A 126 -7.47 12.83 0.15
CA PRO A 126 -8.28 12.11 -0.84
C PRO A 126 -8.08 12.69 -2.25
N GLY A 127 -7.81 11.83 -3.23
CA GLY A 127 -7.46 12.24 -4.60
C GLY A 127 -6.09 12.93 -4.75
N GLY A 128 -5.34 13.07 -3.66
CA GLY A 128 -3.97 13.62 -3.62
C GLY A 128 -2.90 12.56 -3.89
N LEU A 129 -1.69 12.74 -3.38
CA LEU A 129 -0.66 11.69 -3.46
C LEU A 129 -0.95 10.58 -2.45
N ALA A 130 -1.02 9.34 -2.95
CA ALA A 130 -1.07 8.11 -2.17
C ALA A 130 0.11 7.22 -2.58
N ASP A 131 0.90 6.84 -1.59
CA ASP A 131 2.17 6.17 -1.80
C ASP A 131 2.40 5.11 -0.72
N VAL A 132 3.13 4.06 -1.08
CA VAL A 132 3.59 3.06 -0.11
C VAL A 132 4.74 3.66 0.69
N VAL A 133 4.53 3.80 1.99
CA VAL A 133 5.52 4.41 2.90
C VAL A 133 6.26 3.39 3.76
N GLY A 134 5.78 2.14 3.76
CA GLY A 134 6.29 1.10 4.65
C GLY A 134 5.62 -0.25 4.48
N TYR A 135 6.08 -1.20 5.29
CA TYR A 135 5.47 -2.52 5.43
C TYR A 135 5.19 -2.84 6.90
N GLU A 136 4.16 -3.64 7.14
CA GLU A 136 4.02 -4.38 8.38
C GLU A 136 4.69 -5.75 8.20
N ILE A 137 5.46 -6.16 9.20
CA ILE A 137 6.20 -7.41 9.22
C ILE A 137 5.84 -8.22 10.46
N LYS A 138 5.79 -9.54 10.31
CA LYS A 138 5.91 -10.47 11.42
C LYS A 138 7.39 -10.58 11.79
N PRO A 139 7.80 -10.25 13.02
CA PRO A 139 9.20 -10.27 13.39
C PRO A 139 9.79 -11.69 13.29
N ALA A 140 11.04 -11.78 12.86
CA ALA A 140 11.80 -13.01 12.97
C ALA A 140 12.13 -13.28 14.45
N GLU A 141 12.18 -14.54 14.85
CA GLU A 141 12.56 -14.93 16.22
C GLU A 141 13.92 -14.35 16.63
N SER A 142 14.85 -14.26 15.66
CA SER A 142 16.20 -13.68 15.84
C SER A 142 16.19 -12.22 16.26
N LEU A 143 15.11 -11.48 16.03
CA LEU A 143 14.99 -10.07 16.39
C LEU A 143 14.72 -9.89 17.90
N GLY A 144 14.26 -10.93 18.60
CA GLY A 144 14.00 -10.88 20.05
C GLY A 144 12.86 -9.93 20.46
N ARG A 145 12.01 -9.50 19.50
CA ARG A 145 10.90 -8.55 19.72
C ARG A 145 9.54 -9.22 19.96
N GLY A 146 9.51 -10.55 20.06
CA GLY A 146 8.27 -11.32 20.21
C GLY A 146 7.48 -11.43 18.89
N GLU A 147 6.20 -11.78 19.00
CA GLU A 147 5.32 -12.05 17.85
C GLU A 147 4.49 -10.84 17.40
N GLN A 148 4.61 -9.70 18.10
CA GLN A 148 3.82 -8.51 17.76
C GLN A 148 4.27 -7.94 16.41
N PRO A 149 3.33 -7.62 15.50
CA PRO A 149 3.68 -7.04 14.21
C PRO A 149 4.46 -5.74 14.38
N LEU A 150 5.49 -5.56 13.54
CA LEU A 150 6.29 -4.34 13.51
C LEU A 150 6.11 -3.64 12.17
N LEU A 151 6.25 -2.33 12.18
CA LEU A 151 6.18 -1.45 11.02
C LEU A 151 7.60 -1.02 10.67
N ILE A 152 7.95 -1.13 9.39
CA ILE A 152 9.27 -0.74 8.86
C ILE A 152 9.09 0.28 7.75
N PRO A 153 9.77 1.45 7.82
CA PRO A 153 9.70 2.46 6.77
C PRO A 153 10.51 2.03 5.56
N LEU A 154 10.13 2.53 4.38
CA LEU A 154 10.80 2.23 3.12
C LEU A 154 11.72 3.32 2.61
N PRO A 155 12.82 2.94 1.93
CA PRO A 155 13.55 3.87 1.07
C PRO A 155 12.79 3.99 -0.27
N ASP A 156 12.68 5.21 -0.81
CA ASP A 156 11.95 5.52 -2.05
C ASP A 156 12.45 4.78 -3.31
N THR A 157 13.50 3.96 -3.20
CA THR A 157 14.06 3.16 -4.30
C THR A 157 14.20 1.72 -3.83
N MET A 158 13.30 0.85 -4.27
CA MET A 158 13.39 -0.58 -4.00
C MET A 158 13.86 -1.36 -5.21
N SER A 159 14.67 -2.37 -4.92
CA SER A 159 14.86 -3.54 -5.77
C SER A 159 14.22 -4.73 -5.05
N ALA A 160 12.96 -5.03 -5.35
CA ALA A 160 12.36 -6.31 -4.97
C ALA A 160 13.01 -7.41 -5.82
N SER A 161 13.97 -8.15 -5.25
CA SER A 161 14.64 -9.25 -5.95
C SER A 161 13.94 -10.56 -5.59
N GLY A 162 12.87 -10.89 -6.31
CA GLY A 162 12.14 -12.15 -6.12
C GLY A 162 11.36 -12.20 -4.80
N GLN A 163 11.68 -13.15 -3.92
CA GLN A 163 10.98 -13.42 -2.65
C GLN A 163 11.57 -12.68 -1.42
N HIS A 164 12.53 -11.79 -1.64
CA HIS A 164 13.24 -11.09 -0.58
C HIS A 164 13.12 -9.58 -0.74
N LEU A 165 12.80 -8.92 0.37
CA LEU A 165 12.82 -7.49 0.53
C LEU A 165 14.11 -7.10 1.24
N VAL A 166 15.03 -6.45 0.54
CA VAL A 166 16.29 -5.97 1.13
C VAL A 166 16.14 -4.50 1.55
N VAL A 167 16.38 -4.21 2.82
CA VAL A 167 16.32 -2.86 3.40
C VAL A 167 17.69 -2.45 3.95
N PRO A 168 18.02 -1.15 4.01
CA PRO A 168 19.24 -0.70 4.67
C PRO A 168 19.23 -1.10 6.16
N GLU A 169 20.38 -1.49 6.72
CA GLU A 169 20.50 -1.80 8.16
C GLU A 169 19.94 -0.66 9.04
N ALA A 170 20.12 0.59 8.61
CA ALA A 170 19.60 1.77 9.31
C ALA A 170 18.08 1.76 9.52
N ALA A 171 17.30 1.07 8.67
CA ALA A 171 15.84 0.96 8.80
C ALA A 171 15.42 0.22 10.08
N THR A 172 16.27 -0.65 10.62
CA THR A 172 15.99 -1.38 11.87
C THR A 172 15.84 -0.46 13.08
N GLY A 173 16.50 0.71 13.06
CA GLY A 173 16.40 1.72 14.10
C GLY A 173 15.06 2.46 14.13
N TYR A 174 14.23 2.28 13.10
CA TYR A 174 12.94 2.95 12.93
C TYR A 174 11.75 1.97 13.04
N LEU A 175 11.99 0.75 13.50
CA LEU A 175 10.93 -0.22 13.76
C LEU A 175 10.02 0.26 14.90
N THR A 176 8.71 0.17 14.69
CA THR A 176 7.69 0.55 15.66
C THR A 176 6.52 -0.42 15.58
N ASP A 177 5.80 -0.62 16.68
CA ASP A 177 4.57 -1.40 16.76
C ASP A 177 3.29 -0.52 16.61
N ASP A 178 3.45 0.81 16.66
CA ASP A 178 2.35 1.77 16.59
C ASP A 178 2.35 2.56 15.27
N LEU A 179 1.20 2.56 14.59
CA LEU A 179 0.96 3.30 13.36
C LEU A 179 0.99 4.83 13.57
N ASN A 180 0.63 5.31 14.77
CA ASN A 180 0.70 6.74 15.08
C ASN A 180 2.15 7.23 15.17
N ALA A 181 3.02 6.43 15.81
CA ALA A 181 4.46 6.70 15.88
C ALA A 181 5.16 6.49 14.53
N PHE A 182 4.59 5.65 13.67
CA PHE A 182 5.18 5.31 12.37
C PHE A 182 5.34 6.49 11.42
N GLY A 183 4.42 7.46 11.43
CA GLY A 183 4.55 8.65 10.57
C GLY A 183 5.83 9.43 10.85
N ALA A 184 6.17 9.63 12.12
CA ALA A 184 7.40 10.30 12.51
C ALA A 184 8.65 9.45 12.17
N ALA A 185 8.54 8.12 12.28
CA ALA A 185 9.63 7.20 11.92
C ALA A 185 9.94 7.25 10.41
N VAL A 186 8.90 7.31 9.56
CA VAL A 186 9.05 7.47 8.10
C VAL A 186 9.76 8.78 7.76
N ASP A 187 9.31 9.91 8.33
CA ASP A 187 9.91 11.23 8.05
C ASP A 187 11.38 11.29 8.49
N ALA A 188 11.70 10.74 9.66
CA ALA A 188 13.06 10.69 10.18
C ALA A 188 13.98 9.80 9.32
N PHE A 189 13.48 8.63 8.91
CA PHE A 189 14.22 7.71 8.04
C PHE A 189 14.49 8.31 6.66
N ARG A 190 13.49 8.94 6.04
CA ARG A 190 13.63 9.64 4.76
C ARG A 190 14.64 10.77 4.83
N THR A 191 14.64 11.54 5.93
CA THR A 191 15.63 12.59 6.17
C THR A 191 17.04 12.01 6.27
N GLN A 192 17.22 10.90 6.98
CA GLN A 192 18.53 10.24 7.10
C GLN A 192 19.05 9.74 5.75
N ILE A 193 18.21 9.07 4.94
CA ILE A 193 18.65 8.56 3.64
C ILE A 193 18.82 9.68 2.61
N GLY A 194 17.98 10.72 2.64
CA GLY A 194 18.14 11.90 1.80
C GLY A 194 19.44 12.66 2.05
N ASN A 195 19.93 12.67 3.29
CA ASN A 195 21.21 13.26 3.67
C ASN A 195 22.43 12.38 3.34
N ASN A 196 22.22 11.11 2.98
CA ASN A 196 23.27 10.15 2.64
C ASN A 196 23.48 9.99 1.11
N ARG A 197 22.85 10.83 0.28
CA ARG A 197 23.10 10.98 -1.16
C ARG A 197 24.00 12.18 -1.44
#